data_AF-A0A4R4YDL7-F1
#
_entry.id   AF-A0A4R4YDL7-F1
#
_cell.length_a   1.000
_cell.length_b   1.000
_cell.length_c   1.000
_cell.angle_alpha   90.00
_cell.angle_beta   90.00
_cell.angle_gamma   90.00
#
_symmetry.space_group_name_H-M   'P 1'
#
loop_
_entity.id
_entity.type
_entity.pdbx_description
1 polymer ?
#
loop_
_entity_poly.entity_id
_entity_poly.type
_entity_poly.pdbx_seq_one_letter_code
_entity_poly.pdbx_strand_id
1 'polypeptide(L)'
;MNPESSDQPRSPENNDHASTPNEATDRGLRSAALRDDQALRTAVDRVRPAAHRVGEWLAPLIQRVLQWLAPLLQRIQEAPVVRRLRERVAPHVDKLPESVRRAPRTRSMQVGAAVAAVGVVSLVIGSATSGPTETEVHEAAVEAPIQQQQAQAAPEQAAQAPAPQAQDPAPQAAPAPQAQPAPEAPLGPPVEGIDVSNHNGDIDWRQVAADGKKFTFVLATDGTSFTNPRYSEQYHGAKDAGLIAGAYHFARPGSSSAEVQAERFLNTADYQSDGKTLPPVLDLEVDPNSGGCYGLSVSEMQLWTKTFNDKVKERTGKEPIIYANPSFWRQCMGGTDTFAGHPLWLASYEVDSPAVPGGFSDWDFWQYTDKGKVAGIGGSTDLNQYQQGFERLKQLAG
;
A
#
# COMPACT_ATOMS: atom_id res chain seq x y z
N MET A 1 84.75 68.26 45.24
CA MET A 1 85.35 67.17 46.03
C MET A 1 84.45 65.95 45.90
N ASN A 2 85.03 64.77 45.63
CA ASN A 2 84.41 63.46 45.90
C ASN A 2 84.70 63.05 47.36
N PRO A 3 84.17 61.93 47.91
CA PRO A 3 83.10 61.02 47.45
C PRO A 3 81.89 61.06 48.47
N GLU A 4 80.94 60.13 48.65
CA GLU A 4 80.90 58.66 48.47
C GLU A 4 79.46 58.06 48.39
N SER A 5 79.38 56.75 48.11
CA SER A 5 78.20 55.90 47.79
C SER A 5 77.21 55.74 48.99
N SER A 6 75.94 55.29 48.87
CA SER A 6 75.45 54.11 48.14
C SER A 6 73.90 53.94 48.05
N ASP A 7 73.51 52.92 47.27
CA ASP A 7 72.20 52.22 47.11
C ASP A 7 71.11 52.69 46.11
N GLN A 8 70.48 51.69 45.47
CA GLN A 8 69.64 51.76 44.26
C GLN A 8 68.13 51.39 44.53
N PRO A 9 67.31 50.95 43.55
CA PRO A 9 66.45 51.82 42.73
C PRO A 9 64.94 51.48 42.85
N ARG A 10 64.07 52.24 42.16
CA ARG A 10 62.69 51.80 41.85
C ARG A 10 62.37 51.96 40.36
N SER A 11 61.78 50.90 39.80
CA SER A 11 61.37 50.76 38.39
C SER A 11 59.97 51.34 38.13
N PRO A 12 59.61 51.63 36.86
CA PRO A 12 58.29 52.18 36.50
C PRO A 12 57.19 51.12 36.43
N GLU A 13 55.95 51.52 36.73
CA GLU A 13 54.75 50.72 36.47
C GLU A 13 54.38 50.77 34.98
N ASN A 14 54.11 49.60 34.38
CA ASN A 14 53.64 49.46 33.00
C ASN A 14 52.25 48.82 33.00
N ASN A 15 51.25 49.52 32.45
CA ASN A 15 49.85 49.12 32.52
C ASN A 15 49.46 48.22 31.32
N ASP A 16 49.86 46.95 31.36
CA ASP A 16 49.43 45.93 30.40
C ASP A 16 48.33 45.03 31.02
N HIS A 17 47.06 45.33 30.70
CA HIS A 17 45.95 44.43 31.01
C HIS A 17 45.90 43.26 30.02
N ALA A 18 46.67 42.20 30.33
CA ALA A 18 46.55 40.92 29.67
C ALA A 18 45.18 40.25 29.98
N SER A 19 44.32 40.12 28.96
CA SER A 19 43.09 39.31 29.05
C SER A 19 43.43 37.86 29.42
N THR A 20 42.71 37.28 30.38
CA THR A 20 43.00 35.90 30.82
C THR A 20 42.60 34.84 29.77
N PRO A 21 43.21 33.64 29.76
CA PRO A 21 43.00 32.65 28.70
C PRO A 21 41.54 32.18 28.50
N ASN A 22 40.68 32.31 29.52
CA ASN A 22 39.28 31.90 29.41
C ASN A 22 38.42 32.88 28.59
N GLU A 23 38.68 34.19 28.63
CA GLU A 23 37.86 35.16 27.88
C GLU A 23 38.06 35.08 26.37
N ALA A 24 39.29 34.83 25.92
CA ALA A 24 39.59 34.67 24.49
C ALA A 24 38.87 33.44 23.91
N THR A 25 38.80 32.36 24.70
CA THR A 25 38.20 31.08 24.29
C THR A 25 36.66 31.18 24.21
N ASP A 26 36.00 31.82 25.19
CA ASP A 26 34.54 32.02 25.16
C ASP A 26 34.11 32.99 24.03
N ARG A 27 34.87 34.07 23.79
CA ARG A 27 34.63 34.95 22.61
C ARG A 27 34.78 34.17 21.29
N GLY A 28 35.76 33.27 21.20
CA GLY A 28 35.96 32.39 20.05
C GLY A 28 34.73 31.53 19.75
N LEU A 29 34.25 30.79 20.75
CA LEU A 29 33.08 29.90 20.64
C LEU A 29 31.79 30.64 20.29
N ARG A 30 31.51 31.77 20.97
CA ARG A 30 30.34 32.61 20.64
C ARG A 30 30.41 33.16 19.21
N SER A 31 31.60 33.52 18.73
CA SER A 31 31.78 34.01 17.35
C SER A 31 31.57 32.92 16.29
N ALA A 32 31.79 31.65 16.62
CA ALA A 32 31.52 30.52 15.72
C ALA A 32 30.01 30.27 15.65
N ALA A 33 29.35 30.10 16.80
CA ALA A 33 27.91 29.86 16.89
C ALA A 33 27.06 30.96 16.19
N LEU A 34 27.48 32.24 16.28
CA LEU A 34 26.82 33.34 15.57
C LEU A 34 27.00 33.27 14.05
N ARG A 35 28.15 32.79 13.56
CA ARG A 35 28.40 32.60 12.12
C ARG A 35 27.59 31.41 11.58
N ASP A 36 27.46 30.35 12.36
CA ASP A 36 26.68 29.16 11.98
C ASP A 36 25.16 29.46 11.95
N ASP A 37 24.63 30.20 12.93
CA ASP A 37 23.23 30.68 12.93
C ASP A 37 22.96 31.61 11.75
N GLN A 38 23.89 32.52 11.42
CA GLN A 38 23.74 33.39 10.25
C GLN A 38 23.79 32.60 8.92
N ALA A 39 24.63 31.56 8.82
CA ALA A 39 24.67 30.66 7.66
C ALA A 39 23.36 29.84 7.53
N LEU A 40 22.85 29.30 8.64
CA LEU A 40 21.57 28.57 8.69
C LEU A 40 20.38 29.44 8.25
N ARG A 41 20.27 30.66 8.78
CA ARG A 41 19.22 31.62 8.36
C ARG A 41 19.31 31.93 6.87
N THR A 42 20.51 32.20 6.37
CA THR A 42 20.75 32.46 4.93
C THR A 42 20.35 31.27 4.07
N ALA A 43 20.62 30.02 4.50
CA ALA A 43 20.21 28.82 3.80
C ALA A 43 18.68 28.64 3.79
N VAL A 44 18.02 28.82 4.94
CA VAL A 44 16.55 28.73 5.06
C VAL A 44 15.85 29.79 4.21
N ASP A 45 16.34 31.04 4.22
CA ASP A 45 15.78 32.12 3.40
C ASP A 45 15.94 31.86 1.89
N ARG A 46 16.98 31.12 1.48
CA ARG A 46 17.22 30.73 0.08
C ARG A 46 16.27 29.64 -0.42
N VAL A 47 15.81 28.75 0.47
CA VAL A 47 14.91 27.63 0.13
C VAL A 47 13.43 27.99 0.31
N ARG A 48 13.10 28.93 1.21
CA ARG A 48 11.72 29.39 1.48
C ARG A 48 10.89 29.71 0.22
N PRO A 49 11.41 30.38 -0.84
CA PRO A 49 10.64 30.66 -2.06
C PRO A 49 10.40 29.44 -2.95
N ALA A 50 11.18 28.36 -2.79
CA ALA A 50 10.91 27.09 -3.47
C ALA A 50 9.85 26.29 -2.71
N ALA A 51 9.98 26.23 -1.37
CA ALA A 51 8.99 25.57 -0.51
C ALA A 51 7.59 26.19 -0.63
N HIS A 52 7.46 27.51 -0.70
CA HIS A 52 6.17 28.18 -0.94
C HIS A 52 5.56 27.82 -2.29
N ARG A 53 6.34 27.81 -3.38
CA ARG A 53 5.83 27.44 -4.72
C ARG A 53 5.38 25.99 -4.81
N VAL A 54 6.07 25.07 -4.14
CA VAL A 54 5.61 23.67 -4.01
C VAL A 54 4.32 23.58 -3.18
N GLY A 55 4.22 24.35 -2.09
CA GLY A 55 3.01 24.44 -1.26
C GLY A 55 1.79 24.96 -2.03
N GLU A 56 1.95 26.01 -2.83
CA GLU A 56 0.87 26.57 -3.68
C GLU A 56 0.43 25.60 -4.78
N TRP A 57 1.35 24.82 -5.35
CA TRP A 57 1.04 23.79 -6.35
C TRP A 57 0.31 22.58 -5.74
N LEU A 58 0.69 22.16 -4.52
CA LEU A 58 0.08 21.03 -3.82
C LEU A 58 -1.26 21.39 -3.14
N ALA A 59 -1.50 22.65 -2.77
CA ALA A 59 -2.72 23.08 -2.10
C ALA A 59 -4.03 22.64 -2.80
N PRO A 60 -4.25 22.84 -4.11
CA PRO A 60 -5.46 22.37 -4.79
C PRO A 60 -5.57 20.84 -4.86
N LEU A 61 -4.46 20.10 -4.90
CA LEU A 61 -4.46 18.63 -4.87
C LEU A 61 -4.86 18.11 -3.47
N ILE A 62 -4.25 18.65 -2.42
CA ILE A 62 -4.61 18.34 -1.02
C ILE A 62 -6.07 18.68 -0.76
N GLN A 63 -6.57 19.82 -1.25
CA GLN A 63 -7.96 20.24 -1.06
C GLN A 63 -8.95 19.33 -1.80
N ARG A 64 -8.60 18.83 -3.00
CA ARG A 64 -9.38 17.80 -3.70
C ARG A 64 -9.41 16.47 -2.95
N VAL A 65 -8.27 16.00 -2.45
CA VAL A 65 -8.19 14.77 -1.63
C VAL A 65 -9.03 14.90 -0.35
N LEU A 66 -8.97 16.05 0.34
CA LEU A 66 -9.79 16.30 1.53
C LEU A 66 -11.29 16.37 1.22
N GLN A 67 -11.69 16.97 0.09
CA GLN A 67 -13.08 16.98 -0.37
C GLN A 67 -13.57 15.58 -0.75
N TRP A 68 -12.73 14.75 -1.38
CA TRP A 68 -13.03 13.36 -1.72
C TRP A 68 -13.13 12.44 -0.49
N LEU A 69 -12.30 12.66 0.53
CA LEU A 69 -12.34 11.92 1.79
C LEU A 69 -13.48 12.33 2.74
N ALA A 70 -14.06 13.53 2.58
CA ALA A 70 -15.07 14.04 3.50
C ALA A 70 -16.30 13.12 3.70
N PRO A 71 -16.92 12.53 2.64
CA PRO A 71 -18.03 11.60 2.80
C PRO A 71 -17.62 10.29 3.48
N LEU A 72 -16.37 9.83 3.26
CA LEU A 72 -15.83 8.62 3.89
C LEU A 72 -15.63 8.84 5.39
N LEU A 73 -15.02 9.96 5.77
CA LEU A 73 -14.84 10.36 7.17
C LEU A 73 -16.18 10.53 7.89
N GLN A 74 -17.19 11.10 7.22
CA GLN A 74 -18.54 11.22 7.77
C GLN A 74 -19.18 9.84 8.01
N ARG A 75 -19.12 8.92 7.04
CA ARG A 75 -19.60 7.54 7.20
C ARG A 75 -18.87 6.77 8.31
N ILE A 76 -17.57 6.99 8.50
CA ILE A 76 -16.79 6.39 9.59
C ILE A 76 -17.26 6.94 10.96
N GLN A 77 -17.54 8.25 11.06
CA GLN A 77 -18.07 8.84 12.31
C GLN A 77 -19.49 8.37 12.65
N GLU A 78 -20.32 8.11 11.64
CA GLU A 78 -21.69 7.61 11.78
C GLU A 78 -21.76 6.08 11.96
N ALA A 79 -20.65 5.35 11.77
CA ALA A 79 -20.60 3.90 11.88
C ALA A 79 -21.07 3.42 13.28
N PRO A 80 -21.93 2.39 13.39
CA PRO A 80 -22.51 1.98 14.67
C PRO A 80 -21.50 1.58 15.75
N VAL A 81 -20.30 1.12 15.38
CA VAL A 81 -19.22 0.82 16.34
C VAL A 81 -18.58 2.10 16.90
N VAL A 82 -18.35 3.11 16.04
CA VAL A 82 -17.78 4.41 16.43
C VAL A 82 -18.79 5.21 17.26
N ARG A 83 -20.08 5.17 16.91
CA ARG A 83 -21.13 5.80 17.70
C ARG A 83 -21.22 5.21 19.11
N ARG A 84 -21.26 3.87 19.23
CA ARG A 84 -21.28 3.16 20.53
C ARG A 84 -20.01 3.40 21.35
N LEU A 85 -18.84 3.51 20.71
CA LEU A 85 -17.59 3.86 21.39
C LEU A 85 -17.63 5.31 21.92
N ARG A 86 -18.11 6.26 21.11
CA ARG A 86 -18.28 7.67 21.49
C ARG A 86 -19.25 7.84 22.65
N GLU A 87 -20.40 7.16 22.61
CA GLU A 87 -21.40 7.13 23.68
C GLU A 87 -20.82 6.58 25.00
N ARG A 88 -19.92 5.57 24.95
CA ARG A 88 -19.21 5.03 26.12
C ARG A 88 -18.13 5.97 26.69
N VAL A 89 -17.43 6.69 25.82
CA VAL A 89 -16.23 7.48 26.18
C VAL A 89 -16.56 8.92 26.57
N ALA A 90 -17.60 9.53 25.99
CA ALA A 90 -17.98 10.92 26.30
C ALA A 90 -18.14 11.23 27.81
N PRO A 91 -18.82 10.39 28.63
CA PRO A 91 -18.96 10.63 30.08
C PRO A 91 -17.64 10.61 30.87
N HIS A 92 -16.55 10.12 30.26
CA HIS A 92 -15.22 10.07 30.86
C HIS A 92 -14.37 11.27 30.42
N VAL A 93 -14.52 11.73 29.17
CA VAL A 93 -13.89 12.95 28.66
C VAL A 93 -14.38 14.19 29.40
N ASP A 94 -15.68 14.25 29.73
CA ASP A 94 -16.26 15.37 30.47
C ASP A 94 -15.82 15.47 31.94
N LYS A 95 -15.08 14.47 32.45
CA LYS A 95 -14.48 14.45 33.78
C LYS A 95 -13.00 14.87 33.79
N LEU A 96 -12.38 15.08 32.63
CA LEU A 96 -10.98 15.49 32.56
C LEU A 96 -10.77 16.95 33.04
N PRO A 97 -9.62 17.31 33.63
CA PRO A 97 -9.31 18.69 33.98
C PRO A 97 -9.41 19.63 32.77
N GLU A 98 -9.86 20.86 32.99
CA GLU A 98 -10.12 21.80 31.88
C GLU A 98 -8.82 22.21 31.15
N SER A 99 -7.67 22.16 31.82
CA SER A 99 -6.33 22.30 31.22
C SER A 99 -6.03 21.23 30.16
N VAL A 100 -6.50 20.00 30.36
CA VAL A 100 -6.37 18.89 29.39
C VAL A 100 -7.36 19.07 28.24
N ARG A 101 -8.58 19.54 28.53
CA ARG A 101 -9.62 19.80 27.52
C ARG A 101 -9.32 21.02 26.62
N ARG A 102 -8.55 22.00 27.09
CA ARG A 102 -8.20 23.24 26.36
C ARG A 102 -6.73 23.32 25.89
N ALA A 103 -5.94 22.24 25.97
CA ALA A 103 -4.55 22.26 25.56
C ALA A 103 -4.40 22.76 24.09
N PRO A 104 -3.63 23.84 23.85
CA PRO A 104 -3.60 24.47 22.53
C PRO A 104 -2.86 23.60 21.52
N ARG A 105 -3.52 23.29 20.39
CA ARG A 105 -2.84 22.76 19.19
C ARG A 105 -1.91 23.85 18.65
N THR A 106 -0.63 23.76 18.99
CA THR A 106 0.39 24.72 18.54
C THR A 106 0.51 24.71 17.01
N ARG A 107 0.64 25.90 16.43
CA ARG A 107 0.76 26.12 14.98
C ARG A 107 2.13 25.70 14.45
N SER A 108 2.41 24.39 14.40
CA SER A 108 3.64 23.85 13.82
C SER A 108 3.51 22.38 13.38
N MET A 109 2.41 22.03 12.72
CA MET A 109 2.28 20.77 11.97
C MET A 109 1.23 20.93 10.84
N GLN A 110 1.64 21.61 9.76
CA GLN A 110 1.02 21.49 8.44
C GLN A 110 1.96 20.74 7.50
N VAL A 111 2.22 19.47 7.81
CA VAL A 111 2.49 18.33 6.90
C VAL A 111 2.38 17.11 7.82
N GLY A 112 1.34 16.31 7.66
CA GLY A 112 1.05 15.16 8.53
C GLY A 112 -0.30 14.55 8.20
N ALA A 113 -0.28 13.32 7.68
CA ALA A 113 -1.46 12.67 7.11
C ALA A 113 -2.48 12.22 8.16
N ALA A 114 -3.68 11.86 7.68
CA ALA A 114 -4.80 11.42 8.51
C ALA A 114 -4.51 10.07 9.21
N VAL A 115 -4.04 10.12 10.46
CA VAL A 115 -4.02 8.98 11.38
C VAL A 115 -4.72 9.39 12.68
N ALA A 116 -5.99 9.05 12.80
CA ALA A 116 -6.81 9.32 13.99
C ALA A 116 -7.90 8.25 14.20
N ALA A 117 -7.52 6.97 14.08
CA ALA A 117 -8.24 5.83 14.63
C ALA A 117 -7.21 4.80 15.14
N VAL A 118 -7.53 4.09 16.24
CA VAL A 118 -6.69 3.07 16.91
C VAL A 118 -5.51 3.59 17.76
N GLY A 119 -5.22 4.90 17.78
CA GLY A 119 -4.23 5.52 18.69
C GLY A 119 -4.66 5.61 20.16
N VAL A 120 -4.84 4.49 20.86
CA VAL A 120 -4.91 4.41 22.33
C VAL A 120 -3.73 3.56 22.82
N VAL A 121 -3.08 4.00 23.90
CA VAL A 121 -1.78 3.52 24.42
C VAL A 121 -0.57 4.00 23.60
N SER A 122 -0.14 5.24 23.84
CA SER A 122 1.28 5.68 23.97
C SER A 122 1.42 7.21 24.00
N LEU A 123 1.37 7.86 25.18
CA LEU A 123 2.28 8.97 25.55
C LEU A 123 2.09 9.48 27.01
N VAL A 124 3.04 9.11 27.87
CA VAL A 124 3.34 9.60 29.25
C VAL A 124 4.79 9.11 29.50
N ILE A 125 5.85 9.86 29.82
CA ILE A 125 6.20 11.29 29.96
C ILE A 125 7.59 11.44 29.27
N GLY A 126 7.93 12.50 28.52
CA GLY A 126 8.44 13.79 29.01
C GLY A 126 9.93 13.72 29.46
N SER A 127 10.82 14.48 28.82
CA SER A 127 12.27 14.37 29.00
C SER A 127 12.84 15.11 30.23
N ALA A 128 13.64 14.44 31.07
CA ALA A 128 14.69 15.06 31.89
C ALA A 128 15.71 14.03 32.45
N THR A 129 16.99 14.22 32.10
CA THR A 129 18.26 13.91 32.80
C THR A 129 18.40 12.81 33.86
N SER A 130 19.58 12.16 33.83
CA SER A 130 20.20 11.20 34.79
C SER A 130 19.74 9.74 34.68
N GLY A 131 20.71 8.82 34.51
CA GLY A 131 20.48 7.35 34.50
C GLY A 131 20.49 6.77 35.91
N PRO A 132 20.15 5.47 36.06
CA PRO A 132 21.21 4.46 35.96
C PRO A 132 20.82 3.07 35.39
N THR A 133 21.87 2.28 35.11
CA THR A 133 22.07 0.80 35.10
C THR A 133 20.97 -0.24 34.82
N GLU A 134 21.41 -1.32 34.17
CA GLU A 134 20.71 -2.61 33.94
C GLU A 134 20.35 -3.39 35.23
N THR A 135 19.19 -3.14 35.86
CA THR A 135 18.48 -4.15 36.68
C THR A 135 17.04 -3.74 37.03
N GLU A 136 16.08 -3.87 36.11
CA GLU A 136 14.63 -3.82 36.47
C GLU A 136 13.69 -4.44 35.41
N VAL A 137 14.05 -5.62 34.90
CA VAL A 137 13.12 -6.51 34.14
C VAL A 137 13.11 -7.93 34.74
N HIS A 138 12.89 -8.00 36.04
CA HIS A 138 12.49 -9.21 36.75
C HIS A 138 11.43 -8.88 37.80
N GLU A 139 10.63 -9.91 38.14
CA GLU A 139 9.61 -9.91 39.21
C GLU A 139 8.25 -9.24 38.92
N ALA A 140 7.51 -9.85 37.99
CA ALA A 140 6.03 -9.88 38.04
C ALA A 140 5.51 -11.24 37.53
N ALA A 141 6.05 -12.32 38.09
CA ALA A 141 5.59 -13.68 37.90
C ALA A 141 5.40 -14.35 39.26
N VAL A 142 4.43 -15.28 39.34
CA VAL A 142 4.00 -16.18 40.44
C VAL A 142 2.57 -15.89 40.92
N GLU A 143 1.83 -16.99 41.19
CA GLU A 143 0.40 -17.12 41.54
C GLU A 143 -0.60 -16.88 40.38
N ALA A 144 -1.53 -17.78 40.01
CA ALA A 144 -1.80 -19.17 40.40
C ALA A 144 -2.51 -19.94 39.22
N PRO A 145 -3.11 -21.15 39.35
CA PRO A 145 -2.66 -22.31 38.59
C PRO A 145 -3.57 -22.75 37.41
N ILE A 146 -2.98 -23.56 36.52
CA ILE A 146 -3.66 -24.29 35.44
C ILE A 146 -4.35 -25.54 36.01
N GLN A 147 -5.58 -25.82 35.57
CA GLN A 147 -6.14 -27.16 35.68
C GLN A 147 -6.88 -27.54 34.38
N GLN A 148 -6.38 -28.57 33.70
CA GLN A 148 -7.04 -29.19 32.55
C GLN A 148 -8.15 -30.13 33.06
N GLN A 149 -9.26 -30.22 32.34
CA GLN A 149 -10.16 -31.36 32.48
C GLN A 149 -10.77 -31.79 31.15
N GLN A 150 -10.54 -33.04 30.80
CA GLN A 150 -11.09 -33.71 29.63
C GLN A 150 -12.55 -34.10 29.90
N ALA A 151 -13.44 -33.92 28.94
CA ALA A 151 -14.82 -34.38 29.04
C ALA A 151 -14.96 -35.80 28.46
N GLN A 152 -15.26 -36.77 29.32
CA GLN A 152 -15.81 -38.08 28.93
C GLN A 152 -17.34 -38.05 29.02
N ALA A 153 -18.01 -39.00 28.35
CA ALA A 153 -19.44 -38.92 28.08
C ALA A 153 -20.32 -39.80 29.01
N ALA A 154 -21.57 -39.32 29.19
CA ALA A 154 -22.79 -40.05 29.57
C ALA A 154 -22.91 -40.58 31.03
N PRO A 155 -24.15 -40.85 31.51
CA PRO A 155 -25.44 -40.20 31.21
C PRO A 155 -26.26 -39.85 32.48
N GLU A 156 -27.19 -38.89 32.42
CA GLU A 156 -28.28 -38.84 33.43
C GLU A 156 -29.60 -38.25 32.88
N GLN A 157 -30.68 -38.47 33.65
CA GLN A 157 -32.04 -38.66 33.12
C GLN A 157 -32.89 -37.38 33.02
N ALA A 158 -33.96 -37.47 32.23
CA ALA A 158 -34.84 -36.36 31.89
C ALA A 158 -35.79 -35.93 33.03
N ALA A 159 -35.93 -34.61 33.19
CA ALA A 159 -37.09 -33.98 33.82
C ALA A 159 -37.67 -32.95 32.84
N GLN A 160 -38.96 -33.06 32.50
CA GLN A 160 -39.62 -32.16 31.56
C GLN A 160 -40.08 -30.86 32.25
N ALA A 161 -39.76 -29.72 31.64
CA ALA A 161 -40.31 -28.41 31.96
C ALA A 161 -41.25 -27.95 30.82
N PRO A 162 -42.29 -27.14 31.09
CA PRO A 162 -43.40 -26.93 30.15
C PRO A 162 -43.02 -26.05 28.95
N ALA A 163 -43.68 -26.30 27.82
CA ALA A 163 -43.42 -25.62 26.56
C ALA A 163 -43.83 -24.12 26.60
N PRO A 164 -42.98 -23.19 26.12
CA PRO A 164 -43.39 -21.82 25.86
C PRO A 164 -44.32 -21.77 24.63
N GLN A 165 -45.35 -20.92 24.70
CA GLN A 165 -46.33 -20.75 23.62
C GLN A 165 -45.68 -20.08 22.40
N ALA A 166 -46.05 -20.54 21.20
CA ALA A 166 -45.58 -19.96 19.95
C ALA A 166 -46.08 -18.51 19.79
N GLN A 167 -45.15 -17.60 19.50
CA GLN A 167 -45.45 -16.29 18.94
C GLN A 167 -45.32 -16.39 17.43
N ASP A 168 -46.32 -15.93 16.69
CA ASP A 168 -46.26 -15.93 15.22
C ASP A 168 -45.08 -15.06 14.74
N PRO A 169 -44.20 -15.57 13.87
CA PRO A 169 -43.13 -14.76 13.30
C PRO A 169 -43.74 -13.69 12.37
N ALA A 170 -43.31 -12.44 12.56
CA ALA A 170 -43.66 -11.37 11.65
C ALA A 170 -43.27 -11.73 10.19
N PRO A 171 -44.03 -11.30 9.17
CA PRO A 171 -43.75 -11.66 7.78
C PRO A 171 -42.31 -11.26 7.41
N GLN A 172 -41.48 -12.25 7.11
CA GLN A 172 -40.17 -12.01 6.53
C GLN A 172 -40.38 -11.33 5.18
N ALA A 173 -39.86 -10.12 5.01
CA ALA A 173 -39.84 -9.47 3.71
C ALA A 173 -39.12 -10.40 2.73
N ALA A 174 -39.79 -10.75 1.63
CA ALA A 174 -39.20 -11.62 0.63
C ALA A 174 -37.84 -11.05 0.17
N PRO A 175 -36.80 -11.89 -0.01
CA PRO A 175 -35.55 -11.41 -0.54
C PRO A 175 -35.80 -10.70 -1.87
N ALA A 176 -35.24 -9.50 -2.03
CA ALA A 176 -35.32 -8.77 -3.28
C ALA A 176 -34.87 -9.70 -4.43
N PRO A 177 -35.54 -9.72 -5.59
CA PRO A 177 -35.15 -10.57 -6.69
C PRO A 177 -33.68 -10.34 -7.03
N GLN A 178 -32.86 -11.39 -6.91
CA GLN A 178 -31.48 -11.34 -7.38
C GLN A 178 -31.54 -10.98 -8.87
N ALA A 179 -30.94 -9.85 -9.23
CA ALA A 179 -30.88 -9.45 -10.62
C ALA A 179 -30.24 -10.57 -11.42
N GLN A 180 -30.95 -11.09 -12.43
CA GLN A 180 -30.37 -12.09 -13.32
C GLN A 180 -29.10 -11.52 -13.94
N PRO A 181 -28.01 -12.31 -14.02
CA PRO A 181 -26.78 -11.84 -14.68
C PRO A 181 -27.12 -11.37 -16.09
N ALA A 182 -26.51 -10.27 -16.51
CA ALA A 182 -26.75 -9.72 -17.84
C ALA A 182 -26.45 -10.78 -18.90
N PRO A 183 -27.25 -10.88 -19.99
CA PRO A 183 -27.01 -11.86 -21.03
C PRO A 183 -25.58 -11.73 -21.58
N GLU A 184 -24.97 -12.87 -21.86
CA GLU A 184 -23.63 -12.92 -22.44
C GLU A 184 -23.58 -12.19 -23.79
N ALA A 185 -22.55 -11.38 -24.00
CA ALA A 185 -22.38 -10.63 -25.24
C ALA A 185 -22.10 -11.59 -26.42
N PRO A 186 -22.34 -11.17 -27.68
CA PRO A 186 -21.90 -11.97 -28.82
C PRO A 186 -20.36 -12.07 -28.86
N LEU A 187 -19.85 -13.23 -29.30
CA LEU A 187 -18.44 -13.38 -29.67
C LEU A 187 -18.12 -12.48 -30.88
N GLY A 188 -16.89 -11.98 -30.94
CA GLY A 188 -16.36 -11.22 -32.07
C GLY A 188 -14.98 -11.73 -32.51
N PRO A 189 -14.37 -11.11 -33.54
CA PRO A 189 -12.98 -11.39 -33.88
C PRO A 189 -12.03 -10.99 -32.74
N PRO A 190 -10.86 -11.63 -32.59
CA PRO A 190 -9.88 -11.25 -31.58
C PRO A 190 -9.52 -9.76 -31.64
N VAL A 191 -9.28 -9.17 -30.47
CA VAL A 191 -8.87 -7.77 -30.36
C VAL A 191 -7.47 -7.65 -29.83
N GLU A 192 -6.74 -6.67 -30.37
CA GLU A 192 -5.35 -6.38 -30.03
C GLU A 192 -5.24 -5.53 -28.75
N GLY A 193 -4.22 -5.81 -27.96
CA GLY A 193 -3.81 -5.05 -26.79
C GLY A 193 -2.30 -5.09 -26.59
N ILE A 194 -1.86 -4.53 -25.46
CA ILE A 194 -0.47 -4.54 -24.99
C ILE A 194 -0.44 -4.80 -23.48
N ASP A 195 0.74 -4.99 -22.93
CA ASP A 195 0.97 -4.81 -21.50
C ASP A 195 2.24 -3.99 -21.28
N VAL A 196 2.26 -3.24 -20.17
CA VAL A 196 3.29 -2.23 -19.91
C VAL A 196 3.65 -2.13 -18.43
N SER A 197 4.89 -1.69 -18.20
CA SER A 197 5.47 -1.44 -16.88
C SER A 197 6.25 -0.12 -16.88
N ASN A 198 7.02 0.13 -15.81
CA ASN A 198 7.99 1.21 -15.78
C ASN A 198 9.05 1.15 -16.90
N HIS A 199 9.28 -0.04 -17.50
CA HIS A 199 10.27 -0.22 -18.56
C HIS A 199 9.89 0.46 -19.89
N ASN A 200 8.59 0.62 -20.16
CA ASN A 200 8.09 1.21 -21.40
C ASN A 200 8.22 2.75 -21.43
N GLY A 201 8.53 3.39 -20.29
CA GLY A 201 8.77 4.82 -20.19
C GLY A 201 7.50 5.68 -20.30
N ASP A 202 7.64 6.85 -20.95
CA ASP A 202 6.52 7.72 -21.30
C ASP A 202 5.76 7.13 -22.51
N ILE A 203 4.42 7.15 -22.48
CA ILE A 203 3.57 6.50 -23.51
C ILE A 203 2.56 7.51 -24.07
N ASP A 204 2.53 7.70 -25.40
CA ASP A 204 1.44 8.41 -26.06
C ASP A 204 0.26 7.46 -26.30
N TRP A 205 -0.63 7.39 -25.31
CA TRP A 205 -1.82 6.55 -25.36
C TRP A 205 -2.78 6.86 -26.52
N ARG A 206 -2.77 8.08 -27.08
CA ARG A 206 -3.60 8.39 -28.25
C ARG A 206 -3.03 7.75 -29.51
N GLN A 207 -1.71 7.69 -29.64
CA GLN A 207 -1.06 6.94 -30.71
C GLN A 207 -1.29 5.43 -30.53
N VAL A 208 -1.19 4.89 -29.31
CA VAL A 208 -1.50 3.47 -29.02
C VAL A 208 -2.94 3.11 -29.41
N ALA A 209 -3.90 3.98 -29.10
CA ALA A 209 -5.31 3.80 -29.49
C ALA A 209 -5.53 3.90 -31.02
N ALA A 210 -4.83 4.83 -31.68
CA ALA A 210 -4.86 5.01 -33.14
C ALA A 210 -4.22 3.84 -33.89
N ASP A 211 -3.22 3.19 -33.30
CA ASP A 211 -2.56 1.95 -33.75
C ASP A 211 -3.43 0.69 -33.49
N GLY A 212 -4.72 0.89 -33.22
CA GLY A 212 -5.72 -0.17 -33.17
C GLY A 212 -5.88 -0.86 -31.81
N LYS A 213 -4.97 -0.68 -30.86
CA LYS A 213 -5.02 -1.35 -29.55
C LYS A 213 -6.29 -0.98 -28.76
N LYS A 214 -6.89 -1.97 -28.10
CA LYS A 214 -8.20 -1.87 -27.41
C LYS A 214 -8.12 -2.08 -25.91
N PHE A 215 -7.08 -2.77 -25.43
CA PHE A 215 -6.79 -2.89 -24.01
C PHE A 215 -5.31 -2.77 -23.69
N THR A 216 -5.04 -2.54 -22.41
CA THR A 216 -3.72 -2.70 -21.81
C THR A 216 -3.81 -3.40 -20.46
N PHE A 217 -2.82 -4.20 -20.11
CA PHE A 217 -2.48 -4.45 -18.70
C PHE A 217 -1.35 -3.51 -18.28
N VAL A 218 -1.33 -3.10 -17.00
CA VAL A 218 -0.32 -2.19 -16.45
C VAL A 218 0.22 -2.76 -15.14
N LEU A 219 1.55 -2.86 -15.01
CA LEU A 219 2.18 -3.32 -13.78
C LEU A 219 1.82 -2.34 -12.66
N ALA A 220 1.12 -2.81 -11.63
CA ALA A 220 0.86 -2.01 -10.43
C ALA A 220 1.99 -2.20 -9.41
N THR A 221 2.34 -3.46 -9.15
CA THR A 221 3.20 -3.86 -8.03
C THR A 221 3.96 -5.13 -8.38
N ASP A 222 5.20 -5.23 -7.90
CA ASP A 222 5.99 -6.46 -7.91
C ASP A 222 6.34 -6.79 -6.46
N GLY A 223 5.88 -7.97 -6.01
CA GLY A 223 6.01 -8.45 -4.64
C GLY A 223 5.57 -7.41 -3.59
N THR A 224 6.35 -7.31 -2.52
CA THR A 224 6.09 -6.37 -1.40
C THR A 224 6.88 -5.07 -1.47
N SER A 225 7.89 -4.99 -2.33
CA SER A 225 8.90 -3.92 -2.33
C SER A 225 8.73 -2.90 -3.46
N PHE A 226 8.14 -3.28 -4.60
CA PHE A 226 8.04 -2.41 -5.77
C PHE A 226 6.60 -1.99 -6.07
N THR A 227 6.43 -0.72 -6.42
CA THR A 227 5.22 -0.14 -7.01
C THR A 227 5.70 0.56 -8.28
N ASN A 228 5.06 0.32 -9.40
CA ASN A 228 5.41 1.00 -10.65
C ASN A 228 5.19 2.51 -10.48
N PRO A 229 6.25 3.35 -10.54
CA PRO A 229 6.12 4.80 -10.32
C PRO A 229 5.30 5.49 -11.41
N ARG A 230 5.06 4.81 -12.55
CA ARG A 230 4.24 5.28 -13.67
C ARG A 230 2.83 4.70 -13.69
N TYR A 231 2.45 3.85 -12.71
CA TYR A 231 1.18 3.13 -12.74
C TYR A 231 -0.01 4.06 -12.99
N SER A 232 -0.15 5.14 -12.22
CA SER A 232 -1.29 6.06 -12.34
C SER A 232 -1.33 6.77 -13.71
N GLU A 233 -0.18 7.19 -14.24
CA GLU A 233 -0.05 7.80 -15.58
C GLU A 233 -0.43 6.81 -16.68
N GLN A 234 0.11 5.59 -16.62
CA GLN A 234 -0.11 4.55 -17.62
C GLN A 234 -1.57 4.04 -17.58
N TYR A 235 -2.07 3.70 -16.39
CA TYR A 235 -3.38 3.13 -16.18
C TYR A 235 -4.52 4.11 -16.52
N HIS A 236 -4.48 5.34 -16.02
CA HIS A 236 -5.51 6.33 -16.35
C HIS A 236 -5.32 6.91 -17.76
N GLY A 237 -4.08 7.11 -18.23
CA GLY A 237 -3.79 7.60 -19.58
C GLY A 237 -4.37 6.68 -20.67
N ALA A 238 -4.29 5.36 -20.47
CA ALA A 238 -4.93 4.38 -21.35
C ALA A 238 -6.47 4.54 -21.36
N LYS A 239 -7.09 4.65 -20.17
CA LYS A 239 -8.55 4.81 -20.02
C LYS A 239 -9.06 6.13 -20.61
N ASP A 240 -8.27 7.20 -20.50
CA ASP A 240 -8.55 8.53 -21.09
C ASP A 240 -8.39 8.53 -22.62
N ALA A 241 -7.51 7.70 -23.17
CA ALA A 241 -7.41 7.44 -24.62
C ALA A 241 -8.49 6.48 -25.15
N GLY A 242 -9.33 5.91 -24.27
CA GLY A 242 -10.44 5.03 -24.63
C GLY A 242 -10.12 3.54 -24.67
N LEU A 243 -8.94 3.12 -24.17
CA LEU A 243 -8.64 1.71 -23.95
C LEU A 243 -9.34 1.20 -22.69
N ILE A 244 -9.55 -0.11 -22.65
CA ILE A 244 -9.92 -0.86 -21.45
C ILE A 244 -8.62 -1.22 -20.71
N ALA A 245 -8.50 -0.93 -19.41
CA ALA A 245 -7.24 -1.12 -18.68
C ALA A 245 -7.37 -2.11 -17.52
N GLY A 246 -6.43 -3.04 -17.40
CA GLY A 246 -6.26 -3.91 -16.24
C GLY A 246 -4.99 -3.59 -15.46
N ALA A 247 -4.99 -3.93 -14.17
CA ALA A 247 -3.82 -3.88 -13.31
C ALA A 247 -3.24 -5.29 -13.16
N TYR A 248 -1.91 -5.44 -13.15
CA TYR A 248 -1.26 -6.72 -12.83
C TYR A 248 -0.28 -6.63 -11.66
N HIS A 249 -0.13 -7.76 -10.98
CA HIS A 249 0.80 -7.96 -9.87
C HIS A 249 1.78 -9.07 -10.21
N PHE A 250 3.06 -8.72 -10.40
CA PHE A 250 4.13 -9.70 -10.52
C PHE A 250 4.31 -10.38 -9.17
N ALA A 251 3.98 -11.66 -9.09
CA ALA A 251 3.99 -12.40 -7.84
C ALA A 251 5.42 -12.70 -7.39
N ARG A 252 5.64 -12.62 -6.07
CA ARG A 252 6.84 -13.14 -5.40
C ARG A 252 6.46 -14.17 -4.33
N PRO A 253 5.94 -15.35 -4.69
CA PRO A 253 5.72 -16.44 -3.75
C PRO A 253 6.99 -16.74 -2.94
N GLY A 254 6.84 -17.33 -1.74
CA GLY A 254 7.97 -17.63 -0.84
C GLY A 254 8.61 -16.41 -0.16
N SER A 255 8.59 -15.22 -0.78
CA SER A 255 9.12 -13.98 -0.15
C SER A 255 8.23 -13.42 0.96
N SER A 256 6.92 -13.70 0.88
CA SER A 256 5.88 -13.20 1.80
C SER A 256 4.56 -13.93 1.54
N SER A 257 3.58 -13.77 2.44
CA SER A 257 2.26 -14.40 2.30
C SER A 257 1.45 -13.78 1.16
N ALA A 258 0.51 -14.57 0.65
CA ALA A 258 -0.37 -14.18 -0.45
C ALA A 258 -1.27 -12.99 -0.08
N GLU A 259 -1.73 -12.92 1.17
CA GLU A 259 -2.57 -11.83 1.68
C GLU A 259 -1.85 -10.49 1.67
N VAL A 260 -0.56 -10.45 2.06
CA VAL A 260 0.24 -9.22 2.06
C VAL A 260 0.42 -8.68 0.65
N GLN A 261 0.70 -9.57 -0.32
CA GLN A 261 0.83 -9.20 -1.73
C GLN A 261 -0.52 -8.79 -2.34
N ALA A 262 -1.60 -9.52 -2.06
CA ALA A 262 -2.95 -9.18 -2.53
C ALA A 262 -3.45 -7.83 -1.97
N GLU A 263 -3.26 -7.57 -0.68
CA GLU A 263 -3.65 -6.29 -0.07
C GLU A 263 -2.89 -5.12 -0.70
N ARG A 264 -1.56 -5.25 -0.82
CA ARG A 264 -0.69 -4.24 -1.44
C ARG A 264 -1.06 -3.98 -2.90
N PHE A 265 -1.28 -5.04 -3.67
CA PHE A 265 -1.71 -4.96 -5.06
C PHE A 265 -3.03 -4.21 -5.17
N LEU A 266 -4.06 -4.66 -4.47
CA LEU A 266 -5.41 -4.09 -4.55
C LEU A 266 -5.48 -2.64 -4.04
N ASN A 267 -4.59 -2.25 -3.11
CA ASN A 267 -4.44 -0.85 -2.68
C ASN A 267 -3.78 0.05 -3.74
N THR A 268 -3.05 -0.55 -4.69
CA THR A 268 -2.44 0.17 -5.82
C THR A 268 -3.34 0.14 -7.06
N ALA A 269 -4.00 -1.00 -7.31
CA ALA A 269 -4.76 -1.28 -8.52
C ALA A 269 -5.96 -0.34 -8.75
N ASP A 270 -6.58 0.15 -7.68
CA ASP A 270 -7.80 0.99 -7.72
C ASP A 270 -8.90 0.41 -8.63
N TYR A 271 -9.24 -0.86 -8.41
CA TYR A 271 -10.24 -1.57 -9.20
C TYR A 271 -11.63 -0.90 -9.09
N GLN A 272 -12.26 -0.64 -10.25
CA GLN A 272 -13.60 -0.06 -10.37
C GLN A 272 -14.45 -0.94 -11.30
N SER A 273 -15.72 -1.20 -10.98
CA SER A 273 -16.67 -1.79 -11.94
C SER A 273 -17.28 -0.65 -12.78
N ASP A 274 -16.57 -0.26 -13.85
CA ASP A 274 -16.89 0.92 -14.68
C ASP A 274 -17.01 0.62 -16.19
N GLY A 275 -16.95 -0.66 -16.59
CA GLY A 275 -16.98 -1.06 -18.00
C GLY A 275 -15.67 -0.76 -18.77
N LYS A 276 -14.64 -0.27 -18.08
CA LYS A 276 -13.32 0.09 -18.64
C LYS A 276 -12.16 -0.50 -17.85
N THR A 277 -12.44 -1.32 -16.84
CA THR A 277 -11.46 -1.87 -15.90
C THR A 277 -11.52 -3.39 -15.92
N LEU A 278 -10.47 -4.03 -16.43
CA LEU A 278 -10.40 -5.49 -16.45
C LEU A 278 -10.29 -6.04 -15.02
N PRO A 279 -10.72 -7.29 -14.79
CA PRO A 279 -10.39 -8.01 -13.58
C PRO A 279 -8.88 -7.93 -13.28
N PRO A 280 -8.47 -7.82 -12.01
CA PRO A 280 -7.06 -7.73 -11.67
C PRO A 280 -6.32 -9.02 -12.07
N VAL A 281 -5.08 -8.88 -12.55
CA VAL A 281 -4.25 -10.01 -12.97
C VAL A 281 -3.29 -10.41 -11.85
N LEU A 282 -3.19 -11.71 -11.60
CA LEU A 282 -2.06 -12.32 -10.90
C LEU A 282 -1.07 -12.88 -11.93
N ASP A 283 0.15 -12.36 -11.93
CA ASP A 283 1.23 -12.75 -12.84
C ASP A 283 2.18 -13.75 -12.14
N LEU A 284 2.23 -14.97 -12.69
CA LEU A 284 2.96 -16.12 -12.14
C LEU A 284 4.06 -16.62 -13.09
N GLU A 285 5.28 -16.19 -12.84
CA GLU A 285 6.49 -16.65 -13.55
C GLU A 285 7.52 -17.26 -12.60
N VAL A 286 8.57 -17.85 -13.17
CA VAL A 286 9.75 -18.30 -12.40
C VAL A 286 10.42 -17.13 -11.70
N ASP A 287 11.10 -17.37 -10.58
CA ASP A 287 11.87 -16.30 -9.91
C ASP A 287 12.94 -15.74 -10.87
N PRO A 288 12.91 -14.46 -11.25
CA PRO A 288 13.89 -13.90 -12.19
C PRO A 288 15.31 -13.83 -11.61
N ASN A 289 15.51 -14.05 -10.31
CA ASN A 289 16.84 -14.08 -9.69
C ASN A 289 17.48 -15.47 -9.71
N SER A 290 16.68 -16.53 -9.50
CA SER A 290 17.16 -17.90 -9.25
C SER A 290 16.61 -18.96 -10.22
N GLY A 291 15.59 -18.60 -11.01
CA GLY A 291 14.74 -19.54 -11.72
C GLY A 291 13.86 -20.38 -10.79
N GLY A 292 13.02 -21.23 -11.38
CA GLY A 292 12.19 -22.17 -10.64
C GLY A 292 11.11 -21.53 -9.76
N CYS A 293 10.60 -22.31 -8.80
CA CYS A 293 9.32 -22.08 -8.15
C CYS A 293 9.43 -21.37 -6.78
N TYR A 294 10.34 -20.40 -6.63
CA TYR A 294 10.58 -19.65 -5.38
C TYR A 294 10.86 -20.53 -4.14
N GLY A 295 11.41 -21.74 -4.34
CA GLY A 295 11.64 -22.71 -3.27
C GLY A 295 10.38 -23.41 -2.73
N LEU A 296 9.21 -23.16 -3.31
CA LEU A 296 7.94 -23.79 -2.91
C LEU A 296 7.73 -25.16 -3.60
N SER A 297 7.06 -26.07 -2.90
CA SER A 297 6.40 -27.22 -3.53
C SER A 297 5.19 -26.79 -4.36
N VAL A 298 4.75 -27.66 -5.27
CA VAL A 298 3.53 -27.47 -6.08
C VAL A 298 2.31 -27.18 -5.19
N SER A 299 2.14 -27.91 -4.10
CA SER A 299 1.03 -27.70 -3.15
C SER A 299 1.07 -26.34 -2.45
N GLU A 300 2.26 -25.85 -2.09
CA GLU A 300 2.41 -24.53 -1.48
C GLU A 300 2.18 -23.41 -2.51
N MET A 301 2.63 -23.57 -3.75
CA MET A 301 2.39 -22.62 -4.83
C MET A 301 0.90 -22.52 -5.17
N GLN A 302 0.19 -23.66 -5.25
CA GLN A 302 -1.25 -23.69 -5.46
C GLN A 302 -2.01 -23.04 -4.29
N LEU A 303 -1.63 -23.33 -3.04
CA LEU A 303 -2.25 -22.70 -1.87
C LEU A 303 -2.04 -21.19 -1.86
N TRP A 304 -0.80 -20.73 -2.13
CA TRP A 304 -0.47 -19.31 -2.21
C TRP A 304 -1.29 -18.61 -3.30
N THR A 305 -1.35 -19.20 -4.50
CA THR A 305 -2.13 -18.70 -5.64
C THR A 305 -3.62 -18.60 -5.30
N LYS A 306 -4.19 -19.65 -4.69
CA LYS A 306 -5.59 -19.65 -4.28
C LYS A 306 -5.88 -18.55 -3.26
N THR A 307 -5.05 -18.40 -2.23
CA THR A 307 -5.23 -17.38 -1.20
C THR A 307 -5.15 -15.96 -1.77
N PHE A 308 -4.22 -15.70 -2.70
CA PHE A 308 -4.16 -14.41 -3.41
C PHE A 308 -5.46 -14.17 -4.19
N ASN A 309 -5.89 -15.16 -4.96
CA ASN A 309 -7.06 -15.01 -5.82
C ASN A 309 -8.37 -14.85 -5.04
N ASP A 310 -8.54 -15.62 -3.95
CA ASP A 310 -9.66 -15.48 -3.01
C ASP A 310 -9.72 -14.04 -2.45
N LYS A 311 -8.56 -13.45 -2.08
CA LYS A 311 -8.49 -12.08 -1.54
C LYS A 311 -8.81 -11.00 -2.57
N VAL A 312 -8.39 -11.17 -3.81
CA VAL A 312 -8.79 -10.28 -4.91
C VAL A 312 -10.29 -10.39 -5.16
N LYS A 313 -10.84 -11.61 -5.28
CA LYS A 313 -12.26 -11.86 -5.49
C LYS A 313 -13.12 -11.32 -4.36
N GLU A 314 -12.69 -11.47 -3.10
CA GLU A 314 -13.36 -10.93 -1.92
C GLU A 314 -13.52 -9.40 -1.99
N ARG A 315 -12.51 -8.67 -2.50
CA ARG A 315 -12.58 -7.21 -2.62
C ARG A 315 -13.26 -6.72 -3.90
N THR A 316 -13.09 -7.39 -5.03
CA THR A 316 -13.52 -6.89 -6.35
C THR A 316 -14.79 -7.54 -6.89
N GLY A 317 -15.17 -8.72 -6.37
CA GLY A 317 -16.24 -9.54 -6.93
C GLY A 317 -15.89 -10.23 -8.25
N LYS A 318 -14.68 -10.05 -8.78
CA LYS A 318 -14.21 -10.65 -10.04
C LYS A 318 -13.26 -11.81 -9.78
N GLU A 319 -13.32 -12.84 -10.63
CA GLU A 319 -12.24 -13.82 -10.72
C GLU A 319 -10.99 -13.11 -11.27
N PRO A 320 -9.83 -13.21 -10.61
CA PRO A 320 -8.58 -12.71 -11.16
C PRO A 320 -8.22 -13.44 -12.44
N ILE A 321 -7.65 -12.71 -13.37
CA ILE A 321 -6.99 -13.29 -14.55
C ILE A 321 -5.65 -13.89 -14.06
N ILE A 322 -5.34 -15.11 -14.47
CA ILE A 322 -4.04 -15.73 -14.20
C ILE A 322 -3.17 -15.55 -15.43
N TYR A 323 -2.05 -14.85 -15.29
CA TYR A 323 -0.99 -14.85 -16.30
C TYR A 323 0.05 -15.93 -15.98
N ALA A 324 0.39 -16.74 -16.97
CA ALA A 324 1.47 -17.74 -16.88
C ALA A 324 1.90 -18.25 -18.27
N ASN A 325 3.13 -18.78 -18.35
CA ASN A 325 3.56 -19.61 -19.49
C ASN A 325 3.36 -21.12 -19.22
N PRO A 326 3.26 -21.97 -20.27
CA PRO A 326 3.02 -23.42 -20.10
C PRO A 326 4.10 -24.15 -19.30
N SER A 327 5.35 -23.66 -19.28
CA SER A 327 6.43 -24.31 -18.54
C SER A 327 6.29 -24.09 -17.04
N PHE A 328 6.04 -22.84 -16.61
CA PHE A 328 5.75 -22.52 -15.23
C PHE A 328 4.54 -23.31 -14.71
N TRP A 329 3.45 -23.37 -15.48
CA TRP A 329 2.23 -24.08 -15.05
C TRP A 329 2.46 -25.58 -14.84
N ARG A 330 3.20 -26.25 -15.74
CA ARG A 330 3.56 -27.66 -15.55
C ARG A 330 4.52 -27.86 -14.37
N GLN A 331 5.54 -27.03 -14.23
CA GLN A 331 6.63 -27.23 -13.27
C GLN A 331 6.25 -26.81 -11.84
N CYS A 332 5.65 -25.63 -11.69
CA CYS A 332 5.38 -25.00 -10.39
C CYS A 332 3.92 -25.15 -9.94
N MET A 333 2.97 -25.31 -10.87
CA MET A 333 1.56 -25.56 -10.56
C MET A 333 1.14 -27.02 -10.78
N GLY A 334 2.05 -27.89 -11.26
CA GLY A 334 1.81 -29.31 -11.48
C GLY A 334 0.78 -29.64 -12.57
N GLY A 335 0.41 -28.69 -13.41
CA GLY A 335 -0.65 -28.87 -14.41
C GLY A 335 -2.07 -29.02 -13.83
N THR A 336 -2.32 -28.40 -12.67
CA THR A 336 -3.60 -28.52 -11.94
C THR A 336 -4.80 -27.90 -12.66
N ASP A 337 -5.98 -28.49 -12.45
CA ASP A 337 -7.31 -28.02 -12.87
C ASP A 337 -8.02 -27.15 -11.82
N THR A 338 -7.42 -26.96 -10.64
CA THR A 338 -8.01 -26.19 -9.52
C THR A 338 -8.42 -24.76 -9.90
N PHE A 339 -7.81 -24.20 -10.95
CA PHE A 339 -8.01 -22.81 -11.39
C PHE A 339 -8.83 -22.67 -12.68
N ALA A 340 -9.52 -23.73 -13.13
CA ALA A 340 -10.32 -23.74 -14.37
C ALA A 340 -11.41 -22.64 -14.49
N GLY A 341 -11.79 -22.01 -13.37
CA GLY A 341 -12.75 -20.89 -13.34
C GLY A 341 -12.12 -19.50 -13.51
N HIS A 342 -10.79 -19.39 -13.56
CA HIS A 342 -10.10 -18.13 -13.81
C HIS A 342 -9.88 -17.92 -15.31
N PRO A 343 -10.01 -16.68 -15.83
CA PRO A 343 -9.58 -16.40 -17.20
C PRO A 343 -8.06 -16.55 -17.31
N LEU A 344 -7.59 -17.13 -18.42
CA LEU A 344 -6.17 -17.36 -18.66
C LEU A 344 -5.56 -16.26 -19.55
N TRP A 345 -4.48 -15.65 -19.10
CA TRP A 345 -3.58 -14.86 -19.93
C TRP A 345 -2.30 -15.66 -20.21
N LEU A 346 -2.24 -16.26 -21.38
CA LEU A 346 -1.21 -17.22 -21.75
C LEU A 346 0.01 -16.53 -22.38
N ALA A 347 1.19 -16.70 -21.80
CA ALA A 347 2.45 -16.30 -22.43
C ALA A 347 3.02 -17.44 -23.28
N SER A 348 3.13 -17.22 -24.61
CA SER A 348 3.74 -18.18 -25.53
C SER A 348 4.12 -17.48 -26.82
N TYR A 349 5.40 -17.09 -26.98
CA TYR A 349 5.83 -16.24 -28.09
C TYR A 349 6.16 -17.04 -29.35
N GLU A 350 6.05 -16.37 -30.51
CA GLU A 350 6.58 -16.85 -31.80
C GLU A 350 6.05 -18.23 -32.25
N VAL A 351 4.78 -18.54 -31.92
CA VAL A 351 4.05 -19.76 -32.32
C VAL A 351 2.74 -19.44 -33.04
N ASP A 352 2.32 -20.29 -33.97
CA ASP A 352 1.03 -20.13 -34.68
C ASP A 352 -0.18 -20.48 -33.81
N SER A 353 0.02 -21.31 -32.78
CA SER A 353 -1.02 -21.72 -31.82
C SER A 353 -0.37 -22.03 -30.48
N PRO A 354 -0.76 -21.34 -29.38
CA PRO A 354 -0.14 -21.54 -28.08
C PRO A 354 -0.66 -22.82 -27.40
N ALA A 355 0.24 -23.59 -26.81
CA ALA A 355 -0.13 -24.82 -26.11
C ALA A 355 -0.78 -24.51 -24.75
N VAL A 356 -2.12 -24.55 -24.70
CA VAL A 356 -2.90 -24.27 -23.49
C VAL A 356 -2.48 -25.20 -22.34
N PRO A 357 -2.13 -24.65 -21.16
CA PRO A 357 -1.76 -25.44 -20.00
C PRO A 357 -2.96 -26.24 -19.45
N GLY A 358 -2.69 -27.46 -18.98
CA GLY A 358 -3.69 -28.32 -18.37
C GLY A 358 -4.41 -27.64 -17.20
N GLY A 359 -5.73 -27.79 -17.17
CA GLY A 359 -6.62 -27.12 -16.22
C GLY A 359 -7.44 -25.98 -16.82
N PHE A 360 -7.00 -25.39 -17.92
CA PHE A 360 -7.79 -24.41 -18.69
C PHE A 360 -8.37 -25.06 -19.94
N SER A 361 -9.58 -24.66 -20.34
CA SER A 361 -10.19 -25.11 -21.59
C SER A 361 -9.57 -24.45 -22.82
N ASP A 362 -9.18 -23.17 -22.67
CA ASP A 362 -8.53 -22.35 -23.70
C ASP A 362 -7.84 -21.14 -23.03
N TRP A 363 -7.17 -20.29 -23.79
CA TRP A 363 -6.68 -18.98 -23.35
C TRP A 363 -7.73 -17.88 -23.57
N ASP A 364 -7.89 -16.93 -22.65
CA ASP A 364 -8.71 -15.74 -22.88
C ASP A 364 -7.91 -14.62 -23.53
N PHE A 365 -6.70 -14.40 -22.98
CA PHE A 365 -5.69 -13.50 -23.50
C PHE A 365 -4.45 -14.30 -23.90
N TRP A 366 -3.76 -13.90 -24.97
CA TRP A 366 -2.50 -14.49 -25.41
C TRP A 366 -1.46 -13.41 -25.64
N GLN A 367 -0.36 -13.46 -24.88
CA GLN A 367 0.84 -12.67 -25.12
C GLN A 367 1.73 -13.41 -26.12
N TYR A 368 1.87 -12.84 -27.31
CA TYR A 368 2.41 -13.54 -28.48
C TYR A 368 3.80 -13.05 -28.92
N THR A 369 4.27 -11.92 -28.41
CA THR A 369 5.65 -11.43 -28.58
C THR A 369 6.00 -10.33 -27.58
N ASP A 370 7.28 -10.31 -27.18
CA ASP A 370 7.98 -9.26 -26.41
C ASP A 370 8.65 -8.18 -27.30
N LYS A 371 8.69 -8.40 -28.62
CA LYS A 371 9.42 -7.57 -29.58
C LYS A 371 8.52 -6.63 -30.38
N GLY A 372 7.27 -6.47 -29.94
CA GLY A 372 6.27 -5.64 -30.60
C GLY A 372 6.71 -4.18 -30.78
N LYS A 373 6.22 -3.56 -31.85
CA LYS A 373 6.34 -2.12 -32.10
C LYS A 373 4.94 -1.55 -32.21
N VAL A 374 4.67 -0.50 -31.43
CA VAL A 374 3.37 0.17 -31.33
C VAL A 374 3.59 1.67 -31.35
N ALA A 375 2.79 2.40 -32.12
CA ALA A 375 2.89 3.86 -32.17
C ALA A 375 2.65 4.46 -30.78
N GLY A 376 3.47 5.44 -30.39
CA GLY A 376 3.43 6.04 -29.05
C GLY A 376 4.29 5.35 -27.99
N ILE A 377 4.96 4.23 -28.29
CA ILE A 377 5.95 3.58 -27.41
C ILE A 377 7.31 3.54 -28.14
N GLY A 378 8.35 4.12 -27.53
CA GLY A 378 9.68 4.21 -28.16
C GLY A 378 10.49 2.90 -28.15
N GLY A 379 10.13 1.95 -27.29
CA GLY A 379 10.84 0.69 -27.07
C GLY A 379 10.37 -0.48 -27.94
N SER A 380 10.66 -1.70 -27.49
CA SER A 380 9.78 -2.84 -27.78
C SER A 380 8.67 -2.86 -26.72
N THR A 381 7.57 -3.54 -27.00
CA THR A 381 6.48 -3.75 -26.05
C THR A 381 5.84 -5.10 -26.29
N ASP A 382 5.35 -5.69 -25.22
CA ASP A 382 4.60 -6.93 -25.25
C ASP A 382 3.24 -6.74 -25.95
N LEU A 383 2.89 -7.67 -26.85
CA LEU A 383 1.65 -7.63 -27.62
C LEU A 383 0.72 -8.76 -27.23
N ASN A 384 -0.57 -8.42 -27.12
CA ASN A 384 -1.61 -9.32 -26.65
C ASN A 384 -2.79 -9.40 -27.60
N GLN A 385 -3.44 -10.56 -27.62
CA GLN A 385 -4.77 -10.73 -28.20
C GLN A 385 -5.76 -11.17 -27.12
N TYR A 386 -7.00 -10.69 -27.19
CA TYR A 386 -8.13 -11.25 -26.45
C TYR A 386 -9.09 -11.92 -27.42
N GLN A 387 -9.34 -13.23 -27.27
CA GLN A 387 -9.98 -14.00 -28.34
C GLN A 387 -11.47 -13.72 -28.54
N GLN A 388 -12.21 -13.41 -27.47
CA GLN A 388 -13.69 -13.36 -27.55
C GLN A 388 -14.24 -12.06 -28.18
N GLY A 389 -13.38 -11.08 -28.49
CA GLY A 389 -13.72 -9.83 -29.19
C GLY A 389 -14.20 -8.68 -28.29
N PHE A 390 -14.43 -7.50 -28.89
CA PHE A 390 -14.55 -6.24 -28.15
C PHE A 390 -15.77 -6.13 -27.22
N GLU A 391 -16.92 -6.66 -27.63
CA GLU A 391 -18.14 -6.62 -26.78
C GLU A 391 -17.97 -7.49 -25.52
N ARG A 392 -17.31 -8.64 -25.67
CA ARG A 392 -16.92 -9.52 -24.55
C ARG A 392 -15.90 -8.90 -23.63
N LEU A 393 -14.89 -8.23 -24.20
CA LEU A 393 -13.88 -7.49 -23.43
C LEU A 393 -14.51 -6.39 -22.56
N LYS A 394 -15.50 -5.66 -23.10
CA LYS A 394 -16.30 -4.67 -22.31
C LYS A 394 -17.14 -5.34 -21.23
N GLN A 395 -17.76 -6.50 -21.51
CA GLN A 395 -18.53 -7.23 -20.51
C GLN A 395 -17.64 -7.78 -19.38
N LEU A 396 -16.43 -8.24 -19.69
CA LEU A 396 -15.45 -8.66 -18.70
C LEU A 396 -15.04 -7.49 -17.78
N ALA A 397 -14.91 -6.30 -18.36
CA ALA A 397 -14.55 -5.04 -17.69
C ALA A 397 -15.70 -4.32 -16.95
N GLY A 398 -16.95 -4.81 -17.05
CA GLY A 398 -18.13 -4.33 -16.32
C GLY A 398 -18.41 -5.19 -15.10
#